data_AF-A0A1V0AJM8-F1
#
_entry.id   AF-A0A1V0AJM8-F1
#
_cell.length_a   1.000
_cell.length_b   1.000
_cell.length_c   1.000
_cell.angle_alpha   90.00
_cell.angle_beta   90.00
_cell.angle_gamma   90.00
#
_symmetry.space_group_name_H-M   'P 1'
#
loop_
_entity.id
_entity.type
_entity.pdbx_description
1 polymer ?
#
loop_
_entity_poly.entity_id
_entity_poly.type
_entity_poly.pdbx_seq_one_letter_code
_entity_poly.pdbx_strand_id
1 'polypeptide(L)'
;MHGEHITYGKVPVERKVTASAVGSYLGLLAILVVLQAVSDDLDLISFLPDVIETLAIPLLPGLITYVSGYVAKHTARPDLPLDQR
;
A
#
# COMPACT_ATOMS: atom_id res chain seq x y z
N MET A 1 -9.97 -3.88 -45.72
CA MET A 1 -9.97 -4.04 -44.25
C MET A 1 -9.72 -2.66 -43.67
N HIS A 2 -10.78 -1.90 -43.35
CA HIS A 2 -10.64 -0.59 -42.73
C HIS A 2 -10.61 -0.80 -41.21
N GLY A 3 -9.43 -0.69 -40.62
CA GLY A 3 -9.26 -0.69 -39.16
C GLY A 3 -9.68 0.67 -38.62
N GLU A 4 -10.74 0.69 -37.81
CA GLU A 4 -11.19 1.90 -37.13
C GLU A 4 -10.12 2.37 -36.14
N HIS A 5 -9.76 3.65 -36.21
CA HIS A 5 -8.72 4.24 -35.38
C HIS A 5 -9.30 4.51 -33.98
N ILE A 6 -9.17 3.54 -33.06
CA ILE A 6 -9.65 3.71 -31.67
C ILE A 6 -8.84 4.81 -31.00
N THR A 7 -9.44 5.99 -30.91
CA THR A 7 -8.88 7.14 -30.20
C THR A 7 -9.28 7.01 -28.74
N TYR A 8 -8.37 6.50 -27.91
CA TYR A 8 -8.56 6.51 -26.46
C TYR A 8 -8.47 7.95 -25.97
N GLY A 9 -9.62 8.63 -25.86
CA GLY A 9 -9.70 9.91 -25.18
C GLY A 9 -9.21 9.77 -23.74
N LYS A 10 -8.53 10.80 -23.21
CA LYS A 10 -8.13 10.82 -21.78
C LYS A 10 -9.39 10.79 -20.93
N VAL A 11 -9.73 9.61 -20.42
CA VAL A 11 -10.82 9.43 -19.44
C VAL A 11 -10.38 10.12 -18.13
N PRO A 12 -11.25 10.88 -17.46
CA PRO A 12 -10.93 11.50 -16.17
C PRO A 12 -10.46 10.47 -15.16
N VAL A 13 -9.42 10.78 -14.38
CA VAL A 13 -8.96 9.92 -13.29
C VAL A 13 -10.05 9.82 -12.22
N GLU A 14 -10.41 8.60 -11.84
CA GLU A 14 -11.43 8.39 -10.82
C GLU A 14 -11.00 8.93 -9.46
N ARG A 15 -11.92 9.60 -8.75
CA ARG A 15 -11.63 10.24 -7.45
C ARG A 15 -11.07 9.26 -6.41
N LYS A 16 -11.48 8.00 -6.46
CA LYS A 16 -10.96 6.94 -5.58
C LYS A 16 -9.48 6.65 -5.81
N VAL A 17 -9.04 6.71 -7.07
CA VAL A 17 -7.63 6.53 -7.45
C VAL A 17 -6.80 7.70 -6.94
N THR A 18 -7.28 8.92 -7.14
CA THR A 18 -6.61 10.13 -6.62
C THR A 18 -6.52 10.10 -5.09
N ALA A 19 -7.59 9.74 -4.40
CA ALA A 19 -7.59 9.63 -2.94
C ALA A 19 -6.60 8.56 -2.44
N SER A 20 -6.56 7.40 -3.11
CA SER A 20 -5.58 6.35 -2.81
C SER A 20 -4.16 6.85 -3.03
N ALA A 21 -3.88 7.52 -4.14
CA ALA A 21 -2.54 8.01 -4.46
C ALA A 21 -2.06 9.05 -3.45
N VAL A 22 -2.91 10.03 -3.10
CA VAL A 22 -2.60 11.03 -2.07
C VAL A 22 -2.39 10.37 -0.71
N GLY A 23 -3.27 9.43 -0.33
CA GLY A 23 -3.14 8.69 0.92
C GLY A 23 -1.83 7.91 1.01
N SER A 24 -1.48 7.17 -0.05
CA SER A 24 -0.21 6.44 -0.12
C SER A 24 1.00 7.37 -0.07
N TYR A 25 0.97 8.50 -0.79
CA TYR A 25 2.06 9.47 -0.76
C TYR A 25 2.29 10.03 0.65
N LEU A 26 1.22 10.48 1.31
CA LEU A 26 1.31 11.01 2.67
C LEU A 26 1.72 9.93 3.68
N GLY A 27 1.22 8.70 3.52
CA GLY A 27 1.61 7.57 4.35
C GLY A 27 3.11 7.24 4.22
N LEU A 28 3.64 7.23 2.99
CA LEU A 28 5.06 7.01 2.74
C LEU A 28 5.92 8.15 3.31
N LEU A 29 5.46 9.40 3.23
CA LEU A 29 6.15 10.52 3.89
C LEU A 29 6.19 10.36 5.41
N ALA A 30 5.08 9.93 6.03
CA ALA A 30 5.05 9.69 7.47
C ALA A 30 6.04 8.59 7.89
N ILE A 31 6.10 7.49 7.12
CA ILE A 31 7.09 6.41 7.34
C ILE A 31 8.51 6.95 7.18
N LEU A 32 8.76 7.75 6.14
CA LEU A 32 10.08 8.34 5.89
C LEU A 32 10.54 9.22 7.05
N VAL A 33 9.66 10.03 7.63
CA VAL A 33 9.99 10.87 8.80
C VAL A 33 10.42 10.01 9.99
N VAL A 34 9.71 8.91 10.27
CA VAL A 34 10.09 7.99 11.36
C VAL A 34 11.44 7.35 11.06
N LEU A 35 11.66 6.89 9.83
CA LEU A 35 12.93 6.26 9.44
C LEU A 35 14.12 7.21 9.59
N GLN A 36 13.96 8.49 9.24
CA GLN A 36 15.00 9.51 9.43
C GLN A 36 15.27 9.80 10.92
N ALA A 37 14.28 9.66 11.79
CA ALA A 37 14.45 9.88 13.22
C ALA A 37 15.23 8.75 13.92
N VAL A 38 15.26 7.55 13.34
CA VAL A 38 15.92 6.35 13.90
C VAL A 38 17.10 5.87 13.06
N SER A 39 17.51 6.59 12.03
CA SER A 39 18.53 6.11 11.07
C SER A 39 19.92 5.91 11.69
N ASP A 40 20.21 6.60 12.79
CA ASP A 40 21.49 6.56 13.47
C ASP A 40 21.52 5.50 14.60
N ASP A 41 20.38 4.90 14.93
CA ASP A 41 20.29 3.79 15.89
C ASP A 41 20.42 2.45 15.17
N LEU A 42 21.43 1.67 15.54
CA LEU A 42 21.62 0.30 15.05
C LEU A 42 20.66 -0.70 15.71
N ASP A 43 20.14 -0.36 16.90
CA ASP A 43 19.11 -1.10 17.62
C ASP A 43 17.74 -0.49 17.30
N LEU A 44 17.05 -1.05 16.32
CA LEU A 44 15.72 -0.59 15.91
C LEU A 44 14.67 -0.96 16.97
N ILE A 45 14.89 -2.04 17.72
CA ILE A 45 14.01 -2.52 18.80
C ILE A 45 14.83 -2.81 20.07
N SER A 46 14.99 -1.79 20.91
CA SER A 46 15.88 -1.80 22.10
C SER A 46 15.64 -2.90 23.16
N PHE A 47 14.51 -3.62 23.12
CA PHE A 47 14.24 -4.74 24.04
C PHE A 47 14.57 -6.11 23.44
N LEU A 48 14.89 -6.18 22.15
CA LEU A 48 15.06 -7.42 21.41
C LEU A 48 16.56 -7.74 21.27
N PRO A 49 17.01 -8.98 21.56
CA PRO A 49 18.39 -9.38 21.31
C PRO A 49 18.73 -9.36 19.82
N ASP A 50 19.95 -8.95 19.43
CA ASP A 50 20.41 -8.78 18.04
C ASP A 50 20.05 -9.94 17.10
N VAL A 51 20.17 -11.18 17.59
CA VAL A 51 19.89 -12.40 16.81
C VAL A 51 18.41 -12.50 16.45
N ILE A 52 17.52 -12.13 17.38
CA ILE A 52 16.07 -12.14 17.16
C ILE A 52 15.68 -10.95 16.30
N GLU A 53 16.30 -9.78 16.52
CA GLU A 53 16.06 -8.59 15.72
C GLU A 53 16.40 -8.80 14.25
N THR A 54 17.55 -9.42 13.96
CA THR A 54 17.97 -9.77 12.59
C THR A 54 16.95 -10.65 11.86
N LEU A 55 16.25 -11.52 12.58
CA LEU A 55 15.23 -12.40 12.01
C LEU A 55 13.84 -11.73 11.95
N ALA A 56 13.54 -10.83 12.89
CA ALA A 56 12.22 -10.19 13.02
C ALA A 56 12.04 -9.01 12.07
N ILE A 57 13.07 -8.18 11.85
CA ILE A 57 12.97 -6.99 10.99
C ILE A 57 12.51 -7.33 9.56
N PRO A 58 13.05 -8.35 8.88
CA PRO A 58 12.58 -8.74 7.54
C PRO A 58 11.12 -9.20 7.48
N LEU A 59 10.53 -9.60 8.61
CA LEU A 59 9.12 -10.01 8.68
C LEU A 59 8.16 -8.83 8.80
N LEU A 60 8.64 -7.65 9.22
CA LEU A 60 7.79 -6.47 9.41
C LEU A 60 7.03 -6.07 8.14
N PRO A 61 7.65 -5.98 6.93
CA PRO A 61 6.89 -5.65 5.72
C PRO A 61 5.77 -6.65 5.43
N GLY A 62 6.02 -7.95 5.64
CA GLY A 62 5.03 -9.00 5.46
C GLY A 62 3.88 -8.90 6.46
N LEU A 63 4.19 -8.67 7.74
CA LEU A 63 3.21 -8.49 8.80
C LEU A 63 2.35 -7.25 8.57
N ILE A 64 2.97 -6.12 8.23
CA ILE A 64 2.27 -4.88 7.87
C ILE A 64 1.33 -5.13 6.69
N THR A 65 1.80 -5.83 5.65
CA THR A 65 0.98 -6.17 4.48
C THR A 65 -0.21 -7.05 4.86
N TYR A 66 0.01 -8.07 5.69
CA TYR A 66 -1.03 -8.97 6.15
C TYR A 66 -2.10 -8.24 6.97
N VAL A 67 -1.70 -7.46 7.97
CA VAL A 67 -2.62 -6.69 8.81
C VAL A 67 -3.37 -5.64 7.98
N SER A 68 -2.67 -4.94 7.09
CA SER A 68 -3.29 -3.95 6.20
C SER A 68 -4.34 -4.60 5.29
N GLY A 69 -4.05 -5.79 4.75
CA GLY A 69 -5.00 -6.57 3.97
C GLY A 69 -6.19 -7.06 4.77
N TYR A 70 -5.97 -7.54 6.01
CA TYR A 70 -7.05 -8.00 6.89
C TYR A 70 -7.99 -6.88 7.33
N VAL A 71 -7.46 -5.68 7.58
CA VAL A 71 -8.23 -4.50 8.00
C VAL A 71 -8.87 -3.78 6.80
N ALA A 72 -8.35 -3.98 5.58
CA ALA A 72 -8.87 -3.33 4.39
C ALA A 72 -10.36 -3.65 4.18
N LYS A 73 -11.18 -2.61 4.11
CA LYS A 73 -12.60 -2.77 3.78
C LYS A 73 -12.73 -3.17 2.31
N HIS A 74 -13.01 -4.45 2.07
CA HIS A 74 -13.38 -4.94 0.74
C HIS A 74 -14.83 -4.55 0.45
N THR A 75 -15.03 -3.49 -0.34
CA THR A 75 -16.34 -3.18 -0.92
C THR A 75 -16.60 -4.12 -2.10
N ALA A 76 -17.67 -4.92 -2.01
CA ALA A 76 -18.11 -5.74 -3.14
C ALA A 76 -18.40 -4.85 -4.35
N ARG A 77 -17.87 -5.21 -5.52
CA ARG A 77 -18.05 -4.49 -6.79
C ARG A 77 -19.54 -4.23 -7.06
N PRO A 78 -20.04 -2.99 -6.91
CA PRO A 78 -21.45 -2.68 -7.16
C PRO A 78 -21.80 -2.66 -8.64
N ASP A 79 -20.78 -2.69 -9.49
CA ASP A 79 -20.84 -2.80 -10.95
C ASP A 79 -21.11 -4.21 -11.47
N LEU A 80 -20.92 -5.26 -10.65
CA LEU A 80 -21.15 -6.64 -11.07
C LEU A 80 -22.58 -7.11 -10.74
N PRO A 81 -23.26 -7.82 -11.66
CA PRO A 81 -24.56 -8.41 -11.40
C PRO A 81 -24.46 -9.49 -10.31
N LEU A 82 -25.57 -9.74 -9.58
CA LEU A 82 -25.60 -10.51 -8.32
C LEU A 82 -25.11 -11.97 -8.45
N ASP A 83 -25.15 -12.53 -9.65
CA ASP A 83 -24.65 -13.86 -10.02
C ASP A 83 -23.13 -13.91 -10.18
N GLN A 84 -22.48 -12.75 -10.33
CA GLN A 84 -21.02 -12.60 -10.54
C GLN A 84 -20.32 -11.94 -9.34
N ARG A 85 -21.04 -11.76 -8.24
CA ARG A 85 -20.63 -10.95 -7.09
C ARG A 85 -20.13 -11.80 -5.92
#